data_AF-A0A016VSN0-F1
#
_entry.id   AF-A0A016VSN0-F1
#
_cell.length_a   1.000
_cell.length_b   1.000
_cell.length_c   1.000
_cell.angle_alpha   90.00
_cell.angle_beta   90.00
_cell.angle_gamma   90.00
#
_symmetry.space_group_name_H-M   'P 1'
#
loop_
_entity.id
_entity.type
_entity.pdbx_description
1 polymer ?
#
loop_
_entity_poly.entity_id
_entity_poly.type
_entity_poly.pdbx_seq_one_letter_code
_entity_poly.pdbx_strand_id
1 'polypeptide(L)' 'MAMFYSVALTIFSLLPALCKGQFCDNGQLLGADIYEYIVDPVNEYREKLLKGEQKNGNSGSNLPPPQGMTKLVSYKL' A
#
# COMPACT_ATOMS: atom_id res chain seq x y z
N MET A 1 -35.04 9.44 17.86
CA MET A 1 -34.62 10.33 16.76
C MET A 1 -33.25 10.97 17.04
N ALA A 2 -33.04 11.66 18.16
CA ALA A 2 -31.74 12.27 18.50
C ALA A 2 -30.57 11.26 18.63
N MET A 3 -30.83 10.07 19.17
CA MET A 3 -29.81 9.06 19.44
C MET A 3 -29.18 8.45 18.16
N PHE A 4 -29.94 8.35 17.07
CA PHE A 4 -29.41 7.84 15.79
C PHE A 4 -28.58 8.91 15.05
N TYR A 5 -28.98 10.18 15.17
CA TYR A 5 -28.22 11.31 14.63
C TYR A 5 -26.84 11.47 15.29
N SER A 6 -26.76 11.24 16.61
CA SER A 6 -25.49 11.34 17.35
C SER A 6 -24.49 10.24 16.96
N VAL A 7 -24.95 9.03 16.66
CA VAL A 7 -24.09 7.92 16.23
C VAL A 7 -23.60 8.12 14.79
N ALA A 8 -24.45 8.66 13.90
CA ALA A 8 -24.01 8.98 12.55
C ALA A 8 -22.92 10.06 12.55
N LEU A 9 -23.08 11.12 13.35
CA LEU A 9 -22.11 12.21 13.42
C LEU A 9 -20.73 11.76 13.90
N THR A 10 -20.67 10.83 14.86
CA THR A 10 -19.40 10.30 15.37
C THR A 10 -18.69 9.40 14.35
N ILE A 11 -19.43 8.60 13.59
CA ILE A 11 -18.86 7.77 12.53
C ILE A 11 -18.28 8.65 11.40
N PHE A 12 -19.02 9.67 10.96
CA PHE A 12 -18.56 10.59 9.92
C PHE A 12 -17.35 11.44 10.35
N SER A 13 -17.23 11.80 11.63
CA SER A 13 -16.06 12.55 12.12
C SER A 13 -14.82 11.68 12.33
N LEU A 14 -14.99 10.38 12.63
CA LEU A 14 -13.89 9.44 12.84
C LEU A 14 -13.39 8.78 11.55
N LEU A 15 -14.23 8.69 10.50
CA LEU A 15 -13.84 8.11 9.20
C LEU A 15 -12.59 8.77 8.60
N PRO A 16 -12.45 10.10 8.56
CA PRO A 16 -11.24 10.75 8.06
C PRO A 16 -9.99 10.39 8.85
N ALA A 17 -10.11 10.11 10.15
CA ALA A 17 -9.00 9.66 10.98
C ALA A 17 -8.64 8.19 10.70
N LEU A 18 -9.63 7.35 10.41
CA LEU A 18 -9.45 5.94 10.00
C LEU A 18 -8.91 5.79 8.57
N CYS A 19 -9.20 6.76 7.69
CA CYS A 19 -8.74 6.77 6.30
C CYS A 19 -7.38 7.47 6.12
N LYS A 20 -6.88 8.19 7.13
CA LYS A 20 -5.49 8.62 7.17
C LYS A 20 -4.65 7.39 7.52
N GLY A 21 -4.17 6.69 6.51
CA GLY A 21 -3.08 5.73 6.69
C GLY A 21 -2.00 6.38 7.56
N GLN A 22 -1.49 5.64 8.55
CA GLN A 22 -0.60 6.20 9.55
C GLN A 22 0.60 6.85 8.86
N PHE A 23 0.66 8.17 8.93
CA PHE A 23 1.83 8.90 8.50
C PHE A 23 2.91 8.60 9.53
N CYS A 24 4.09 8.22 9.04
CA CYS A 24 5.28 8.15 9.87
C CYS A 24 5.63 9.60 10.23
N ASP A 25 4.97 10.15 11.26
CA ASP A 25 5.11 11.56 11.68
C ASP A 25 6.55 11.90 12.11
N ASN A 26 7.41 10.89 12.27
CA ASN A 26 8.85 11.01 12.48
C ASN A 26 9.65 10.10 11.52
N GLY A 27 9.12 9.81 10.33
CA GLY A 27 9.81 9.04 9.31
C GLY A 27 11.09 9.75 8.90
N GLN A 28 12.23 9.07 9.05
CA GLN A 28 13.55 9.67 8.77
C GLN A 28 13.93 9.57 7.29
N LEU A 29 13.15 8.84 6.49
CA LEU A 29 13.41 8.67 5.07
C LEU A 29 12.88 9.87 4.30
N LEU A 30 13.75 10.48 3.49
CA LEU A 30 13.36 11.53 2.56
C LEU A 30 12.53 10.93 1.43
N GLY A 31 11.76 11.77 0.71
CA GLY A 31 10.96 11.32 -0.43
C GLY A 31 11.79 10.53 -1.45
N ALA A 32 13.02 10.96 -1.75
CA ALA A 32 13.94 10.25 -2.64
C ALA A 32 14.33 8.87 -2.10
N ASP A 33 14.65 8.77 -0.80
CA ASP A 33 15.02 7.50 -0.14
C ASP A 33 13.87 6.50 -0.16
N ILE A 34 12.62 6.98 -0.04
CA ILE A 34 11.43 6.13 -0.14
C ILE A 34 11.32 5.53 -1.54
N TYR A 35 11.61 6.31 -2.58
CA TYR A 35 11.60 5.78 -3.95
C TYR A 35 12.74 4.80 -4.18
N GLU A 36 13.97 5.20 -3.87
CA GLU A 36 15.19 4.43 -4.12
C GLU A 36 15.20 3.10 -3.35
N TYR A 37 14.87 3.11 -2.06
CA TYR A 37 15.03 1.93 -1.22
C TYR A 37 13.76 1.09 -1.07
N ILE A 38 12.58 1.65 -1.35
CA ILE A 38 11.31 0.95 -1.09
C ILE A 38 10.48 0.82 -2.36
N VAL A 39 10.03 1.92 -2.97
CA VAL A 39 9.02 1.87 -4.02
C VAL A 39 9.58 1.22 -5.29
N ASP A 40 10.77 1.61 -5.73
CA ASP A 40 11.35 1.10 -6.98
C ASP A 40 11.76 -0.38 -6.86
N PRO A 41 12.48 -0.82 -5.81
CA PRO A 41 12.80 -2.23 -5.64
C PRO A 41 11.54 -3.11 -5.57
N VAL A 42 10.52 -2.69 -4.82
CA VAL A 42 9.26 -3.46 -4.72
C VAL A 42 8.57 -3.53 -6.08
N ASN A 43 8.52 -2.43 -6.84
CA ASN A 43 7.94 -2.43 -8.18
C ASN A 43 8.71 -3.32 -9.16
N GLU A 44 10.04 -3.39 -9.08
CA GLU A 44 10.84 -4.30 -9.90
C GLU A 44 10.44 -5.77 -9.67
N TYR A 45 10.25 -6.18 -8.41
CA TYR A 45 9.75 -7.52 -8.11
C TYR A 45 8.31 -7.73 -8.58
N ARG A 46 7.43 -6.74 -8.42
CA ARG A 46 6.05 -6.79 -8.94
C ARG A 46 6.02 -6.98 -10.47
N GLU A 47 6.94 -6.36 -11.20
CA GLU A 47 7.08 -6.57 -12.64
C GLU A 47 7.54 -8.00 -12.98
N LYS A 48 8.49 -8.57 -12.24
CA LYS A 48 8.90 -9.97 -12.41
C LYS A 48 7.75 -10.94 -12.10
N LEU A 49 6.92 -10.65 -11.12
CA LEU A 49 5.69 -11.38 -10.81
C LEU A 49 4.68 -11.31 -11.95
N LEU A 50 4.42 -10.12 -12.50
CA LEU A 50 3.54 -9.92 -13.66
C LEU A 50 4.00 -10.68 -14.90
N LYS A 51 5.32 -10.82 -15.09
CA LYS A 51 5.91 -11.62 -16.17
C LYS A 51 5.91 -13.13 -15.89
N GLY A 52 5.54 -13.56 -14.68
CA GLY A 52 5.60 -14.95 -14.27
C GLY A 52 7.03 -15.49 -14.14
N GLU A 53 7.98 -14.62 -13.78
CA GLU A 53 9.41 -14.93 -13.67
C GLU A 53 9.84 -15.23 -12.23
N GLN A 54 9.03 -14.84 -11.24
CA GLN A 54 9.37 -15.03 -9.83
C GLN A 54 9.17 -16.48 -9.40
N LYS A 55 10.24 -17.10 -8.86
CA LYS A 55 10.17 -18.45 -8.30
C LYS A 55 9.34 -18.51 -7.02
N ASN A 56 8.57 -19.57 -6.90
CA ASN A 56 7.92 -20.01 -5.68
C ASN A 56 8.95 -20.71 -4.78
N GLY A 57 9.06 -20.24 -3.53
CA GLY A 57 10.04 -20.80 -2.59
C GLY A 57 9.75 -22.23 -2.13
N ASN A 58 8.49 -22.67 -2.21
CA ASN A 58 8.08 -24.02 -1.82
C ASN A 58 8.24 -25.03 -2.97
N SER A 59 7.78 -24.69 -4.17
CA SER A 59 7.78 -25.63 -5.31
C SER A 59 8.96 -25.48 -6.27
N GLY A 60 9.69 -24.36 -6.23
CA GLY A 60 10.75 -24.03 -7.19
C GLY A 60 10.24 -23.63 -8.58
N SER A 61 8.97 -23.87 -8.90
CA SER A 61 8.29 -23.37 -10.11
C SER A 61 8.03 -21.87 -10.01
N ASN A 62 7.71 -21.21 -11.12
CA ASN A 62 7.34 -19.79 -11.07
C ASN A 62 5.94 -19.59 -10.49
N LEU A 63 5.75 -18.46 -9.80
CA LEU A 63 4.43 -17.97 -9.38
C LEU A 63 3.61 -17.60 -10.61
N PRO A 64 2.29 -17.89 -10.61
CA PRO A 64 1.43 -17.48 -11.71
C PRO A 64 1.36 -15.95 -11.79
N PRO A 65 1.29 -15.37 -13.01
CA PRO A 65 1.06 -13.94 -13.18
C PRO A 65 -0.22 -13.48 -12.45
N PRO A 66 -0.13 -12.47 -11.58
CA PRO A 66 -1.30 -11.92 -10.89
C PRO A 66 -2.16 -11.07 -11.84
N GLN A 67 -3.48 -11.13 -11.66
CA GLN A 67 -4.41 -10.27 -12.39
C GLN A 67 -4.61 -8.94 -11.66
N GLY A 68 -4.60 -7.82 -12.39
CA GLY A 68 -4.91 -6.50 -11.83
C GLY A 68 -3.85 -5.92 -10.88
N MET A 69 -2.62 -6.44 -10.89
CA MET A 69 -1.54 -5.90 -10.06
C MET A 69 -1.15 -4.50 -10.55
N THR A 70 -1.31 -3.49 -9.69
CA THR A 70 -0.98 -2.08 -9.97
C THR A 70 0.43 -1.72 -9.53
N LYS A 71 0.98 -0.62 -10.05
CA LYS A 71 2.27 -0.07 -9.60
C LYS A 71 2.08 0.60 -8.23
N LEU A 72 3.03 0.35 -7.32
CA LEU A 72 3.09 1.07 -6.04
C LEU A 72 3.58 2.49 -6.29
N VAL A 73 2.96 3.47 -5.62
CA VAL A 73 3.35 4.88 -5.68
C VAL A 73 3.36 5.46 -4.27
N SER A 74 4.24 6.44 -4.02
CA SER A 74 4.20 7.27 -2.81
C SER A 74 3.44 8.57 -3.13
N TYR A 75 2.42 8.90 -2.32
CA TYR A 75 1.59 10.09 -2.52
C TYR A 75 2.06 11.31 -1.71
N LYS A 76 3.25 11.22 -1.08
CA LYS A 76 3.86 12.33 -0.36
C LYS A 76 5.33 12.47 -0.76
N LEU A 77 5.65 13.62 -1.36
CA LEU A 77 6.99 14.21 -1.45
C LEU A 77 7.12 15.27 -0.36
#